data_AF-A0AAV0LBK8-F1
#
_entry.id   AF-A0AAV0LBK8-F1
#
_cell.length_a   1.000
_cell.length_b   1.000
_cell.length_c   1.000
_cell.angle_alpha   90.00
_cell.angle_beta   90.00
_cell.angle_gamma   90.00
#
_symmetry.space_group_name_H-M   'P 1'
#
loop_
_entity.id
_entity.type
_entity.pdbx_description
1 polymer ?
#
loop_
_entity_poly.entity_id
_entity_poly.type
_entity_poly.pdbx_seq_one_letter_code
_entity_poly.pdbx_strand_id
1 'polypeptide(L)'
;MDFANGGGSSGTGDGNPAARLEGKGKALLVCWILGFGSLVSWNTMLTIGDYYYSLFPRYHPSRVLTLVYEPFALGTMAVLAYNESRIDTRKRNIGGYLLFFAGTLMLLVLDVATSGEGGIGPFVGICAVVAVFGVADAHVQGGMVGDLSFMCAEFMQCYFAGVGASGAMASILRLITKAELFLAIAVFMELLCFLLYAFYVPKLPIVKYYRSKAAKEGSKTVSADLKAAGILTNQLCG
;
A
#
# COMPACT_ATOMS: atom_id res chain seq x y z
N MET A 1 37.58 24.82 -5.91
CA MET A 1 38.35 25.27 -7.09
C MET A 1 38.23 24.13 -8.08
N ASP A 2 37.37 24.15 -9.10
CA ASP A 2 36.68 25.27 -9.75
C ASP A 2 35.28 24.88 -10.24
N PHE A 3 34.36 25.82 -10.06
CA PHE A 3 33.06 25.89 -10.72
C PHE A 3 33.17 26.92 -11.85
N ALA A 4 32.82 26.54 -13.08
CA ALA A 4 32.45 27.44 -14.16
C ALA A 4 31.35 26.72 -14.95
N ASN A 5 30.07 27.05 -14.75
CA ASN A 5 29.32 28.17 -15.33
C ASN A 5 29.28 28.14 -16.87
N GLY A 6 28.17 27.62 -17.40
CA GLY A 6 27.72 27.79 -18.78
C GLY A 6 26.20 27.88 -18.77
N GLY A 7 25.68 29.10 -18.89
CA GLY A 7 24.26 29.42 -18.83
C GLY A 7 23.56 29.48 -20.19
N GLY A 8 22.22 29.44 -20.13
CA GLY A 8 21.26 29.80 -21.19
C GLY A 8 20.77 28.61 -22.04
N SER A 9 19.47 28.35 -22.25
CA SER A 9 18.30 29.21 -22.12
C SER A 9 16.96 28.44 -22.07
N SER A 10 16.01 29.04 -21.34
CA SER A 10 14.56 29.10 -21.52
C SER A 10 13.73 27.86 -21.92
N GLY A 11 13.01 27.32 -20.93
CA GLY A 11 11.69 26.73 -21.10
C GLY A 11 10.81 27.12 -19.92
N THR A 12 9.86 28.01 -20.17
CA THR A 12 8.95 28.68 -19.23
C THR A 12 8.09 27.70 -18.42
N GLY A 13 8.01 27.92 -17.11
CA GLY A 13 7.18 27.17 -16.18
C GLY A 13 7.26 27.83 -14.81
N ASP A 14 6.74 29.04 -14.73
CA ASP A 14 6.68 29.89 -13.54
C ASP A 14 5.89 29.16 -12.43
N GLY A 15 6.62 28.71 -11.40
CA GLY A 15 6.06 27.97 -10.29
C GLY A 15 6.90 28.28 -9.06
N ASN A 16 6.36 29.11 -8.18
CA ASN A 16 7.00 29.56 -6.94
C ASN A 16 7.69 28.36 -6.23
N PRO A 17 9.00 28.41 -5.95
CA PRO A 17 9.71 27.31 -5.27
C PRO A 17 9.07 26.94 -3.93
N ALA A 18 8.42 27.89 -3.25
CA ALA A 18 7.64 27.64 -2.03
C ALA A 18 6.42 26.73 -2.29
N ALA A 19 5.69 26.92 -3.40
CA ALA A 19 4.55 26.08 -3.76
C ALA A 19 4.99 24.65 -4.14
N ARG A 20 6.19 24.50 -4.72
CA ARG A 20 6.80 23.20 -5.05
C ARG A 20 7.27 22.46 -3.79
N LEU A 21 7.78 23.18 -2.79
CA LEU A 21 8.12 22.66 -1.46
C LEU A 21 6.87 22.25 -0.66
N GLU A 22 5.81 23.07 -0.68
CA GLU A 22 4.55 22.78 0.00
C GLU A 22 3.84 21.55 -0.61
N GLY A 23 3.83 21.45 -1.95
CA GLY A 23 3.29 20.28 -2.66
C GLY A 23 4.07 18.99 -2.37
N LYS A 24 5.39 19.09 -2.18
CA LYS A 24 6.24 17.96 -1.79
C LYS A 24 5.92 17.50 -0.37
N GLY A 25 5.82 18.43 0.60
CA GLY A 25 5.48 18.10 1.99
C GLY A 25 4.12 17.41 2.13
N LYS A 26 3.09 17.92 1.43
CA LYS A 26 1.75 17.30 1.41
C LYS A 26 1.78 15.89 0.82
N ALA A 27 2.54 15.68 -0.25
CA ALA A 27 2.69 14.37 -0.87
C ALA A 27 3.44 13.37 0.03
N LEU A 28 4.48 13.82 0.75
CA LEU A 28 5.20 13.01 1.74
C LEU A 28 4.29 12.60 2.90
N LEU A 29 3.49 13.53 3.43
CA LEU A 29 2.50 13.23 4.48
C LEU A 29 1.47 12.20 4.01
N VAL A 30 0.96 12.35 2.78
CA VAL A 30 0.03 11.38 2.20
C VAL A 30 0.68 10.01 2.07
N CYS A 31 1.94 9.92 1.60
CA CYS A 31 2.67 8.65 1.53
C CYS A 31 2.85 8.01 2.92
N TRP A 32 3.11 8.83 3.94
CA TRP A 32 3.20 8.38 5.32
C TRP A 32 1.86 7.82 5.83
N ILE A 33 0.75 8.53 5.61
CA ILE A 33 -0.60 8.07 6.01
C ILE A 33 -0.96 6.76 5.28
N LEU A 34 -0.67 6.68 3.99
CA LEU A 34 -0.91 5.50 3.16
C LEU A 34 -0.11 4.27 3.65
N GLY A 35 1.15 4.47 4.04
CA GLY A 35 1.97 3.43 4.64
C GLY A 35 1.47 3.02 6.02
N PHE A 36 1.08 3.99 6.85
CA PHE A 36 0.50 3.74 8.16
C PHE A 36 -0.77 2.90 8.07
N GLY A 37 -1.70 3.24 7.17
CA GLY A 37 -2.92 2.47 6.94
C GLY A 37 -2.63 1.04 6.52
N SER A 38 -1.71 0.83 5.59
CA SER A 38 -1.44 -0.51 5.01
C SER A 38 -1.14 -1.63 6.02
N LEU A 39 -0.60 -1.29 7.20
CA LEU A 39 -0.35 -2.26 8.27
C LEU A 39 -1.24 -2.08 9.50
N VAL A 40 -2.01 -0.99 9.59
CA VAL A 40 -2.83 -0.72 10.79
C VAL A 40 -3.88 -1.80 10.99
N SER A 41 -4.47 -2.31 9.90
CA SER A 41 -5.47 -3.38 9.92
C SER A 41 -4.89 -4.70 10.42
N TRP A 42 -3.73 -5.10 9.88
CA TRP A 42 -3.03 -6.31 10.30
C TRP A 42 -2.59 -6.23 11.77
N ASN A 43 -2.02 -5.09 12.16
CA ASN A 43 -1.56 -4.86 13.52
C ASN A 43 -2.72 -4.83 14.53
N THR A 44 -3.86 -4.25 14.15
CA THR A 44 -5.09 -4.27 14.97
C THR A 44 -5.54 -5.69 15.24
N MET A 45 -5.56 -6.53 14.21
CA MET A 45 -5.94 -7.91 14.35
C MET A 45 -4.96 -8.71 15.25
N LEU A 46 -3.65 -8.46 15.15
CA LEU A 46 -2.66 -9.08 16.05
C LEU A 46 -2.79 -8.63 17.51
N THR A 47 -3.31 -7.43 17.77
CA THR A 47 -3.62 -6.95 19.12
C THR A 47 -4.86 -7.65 19.68
N ILE A 48 -5.87 -7.91 18.84
CA ILE A 48 -7.07 -8.71 19.20
C ILE A 48 -6.71 -10.21 19.29
N GLY A 49 -5.61 -10.64 18.68
CA GLY A 49 -5.12 -12.02 18.73
C GLY A 49 -4.89 -12.56 20.15
N ASP A 50 -4.49 -11.71 21.10
CA ASP A 50 -4.33 -12.09 22.51
C ASP A 50 -5.68 -12.44 23.15
N TYR A 51 -6.74 -11.73 22.75
CA TYR A 51 -8.12 -12.06 23.09
C TYR A 51 -8.60 -13.35 22.39
N TYR A 52 -8.13 -13.64 21.16
CA TYR A 52 -8.45 -14.92 20.52
C TYR A 52 -7.90 -16.13 21.27
N TYR A 53 -6.83 -16.01 22.06
CA TYR A 53 -6.39 -17.13 22.93
C TYR A 53 -7.36 -17.42 24.07
N SER A 54 -7.99 -16.40 24.66
CA SER A 54 -9.02 -16.62 25.68
C SER A 54 -10.31 -17.17 25.07
N LEU A 55 -10.62 -16.76 23.83
CA LEU A 55 -11.80 -17.19 23.09
C LEU A 55 -11.68 -18.61 22.49
N PHE A 56 -10.47 -19.00 22.10
CA PHE A 56 -10.16 -20.26 21.43
C PHE A 56 -9.01 -21.03 22.11
N PRO A 57 -9.18 -21.48 23.36
CA PRO A 57 -8.09 -22.07 24.15
C PRO A 57 -7.53 -23.39 23.58
N ARG A 58 -8.25 -24.05 22.67
CA ARG A 58 -7.79 -25.26 21.96
C ARG A 58 -7.05 -25.00 20.65
N TYR A 59 -7.09 -23.78 20.14
CA TYR A 59 -6.39 -23.39 18.91
C TYR A 59 -5.16 -22.54 19.27
N HIS A 60 -4.26 -22.35 18.32
CA HIS A 60 -3.12 -21.43 18.46
C HIS A 60 -3.30 -20.26 17.49
N PRO A 61 -4.23 -19.31 17.77
CA PRO A 61 -4.77 -18.40 16.77
C PRO A 61 -3.69 -17.59 16.07
N SER A 62 -2.74 -17.00 16.80
CA SER A 62 -1.67 -16.21 16.16
C SER A 62 -0.88 -17.00 15.11
N ARG A 63 -0.62 -18.30 15.34
CA ARG A 63 0.12 -19.14 14.39
C ARG A 63 -0.74 -19.45 13.16
N VAL A 64 -2.01 -19.77 13.37
CA VAL A 64 -2.95 -20.08 12.29
C VAL A 64 -3.19 -18.83 11.43
N LEU A 65 -3.41 -17.68 12.04
CA LEU A 65 -3.63 -16.43 11.33
C LEU A 65 -2.39 -16.04 10.50
N THR A 66 -1.18 -16.13 11.04
CA THR A 66 0.03 -15.89 10.25
C THR A 66 0.19 -16.93 9.12
N LEU A 67 -0.09 -18.20 9.38
CA LEU A 67 -0.04 -19.26 8.36
C LEU A 67 -1.05 -19.07 7.23
N VAL A 68 -2.17 -18.39 7.48
CA VAL A 68 -3.11 -18.02 6.43
C VAL A 68 -2.62 -16.76 5.72
N TYR A 69 -2.23 -15.73 6.46
CA TYR A 69 -1.81 -14.45 5.89
C TYR A 69 -0.65 -14.58 4.90
N GLU A 70 0.44 -15.21 5.33
CA GLU A 70 1.71 -15.20 4.60
C GLU A 70 1.62 -15.87 3.22
N PRO A 71 1.01 -17.07 3.06
CA PRO A 71 0.84 -17.67 1.74
C PRO A 71 -0.03 -16.84 0.80
N PHE A 72 -1.09 -16.22 1.31
CA PHE A 72 -1.95 -15.35 0.48
C PHE A 72 -1.21 -14.06 0.10
N ALA A 73 -0.44 -13.47 1.01
CA ALA A 73 0.37 -12.30 0.73
C ALA A 73 1.47 -12.60 -0.29
N LEU A 74 2.30 -13.61 -0.03
CA LEU A 74 3.41 -14.00 -0.91
C LEU A 74 2.92 -14.54 -2.25
N GLY A 75 1.91 -15.40 -2.25
CA GLY A 75 1.33 -15.97 -3.47
C GLY A 75 0.72 -14.88 -4.35
N THR A 76 -0.06 -13.96 -3.77
CA THR A 76 -0.64 -12.84 -4.52
C THR A 76 0.45 -11.89 -5.01
N MET A 77 1.45 -11.57 -4.19
CA MET A 77 2.60 -10.76 -4.61
C MET A 77 3.34 -11.39 -5.80
N ALA A 78 3.61 -12.69 -5.77
CA ALA A 78 4.29 -13.41 -6.84
C ALA A 78 3.48 -13.38 -8.14
N VAL A 79 2.17 -13.62 -8.06
CA VAL A 79 1.26 -13.54 -9.22
C VAL A 79 1.22 -12.13 -9.81
N LEU A 80 1.10 -11.11 -8.95
CA LEU A 80 1.06 -9.71 -9.39
C LEU A 80 2.40 -9.25 -9.96
N ALA A 81 3.53 -9.73 -9.43
CA ALA A 81 4.86 -9.46 -9.98
C ALA A 81 5.06 -10.14 -11.34
N TYR A 82 4.58 -11.37 -11.51
CA TYR A 82 4.67 -12.06 -12.80
C TYR A 82 3.79 -11.44 -13.89
N ASN A 83 2.62 -10.91 -13.50
CA ASN A 83 1.64 -10.33 -14.42
C ASN A 83 1.68 -8.79 -14.45
N GLU A 84 2.79 -8.19 -14.03
CA GLU A 84 2.97 -6.73 -13.85
C GLU A 84 2.60 -5.95 -15.12
N SER A 85 3.04 -6.42 -16.29
CA SER A 85 2.82 -5.75 -17.58
C SER A 85 1.35 -5.64 -17.99
N ARG A 86 0.46 -6.43 -17.38
CA ARG A 86 -0.98 -6.47 -17.72
C ARG A 86 -1.87 -5.77 -16.68
N ILE A 87 -1.34 -5.44 -15.50
CA ILE A 87 -2.14 -4.93 -14.38
C ILE A 87 -1.77 -3.47 -14.11
N ASP A 88 -2.78 -2.58 -14.15
CA ASP A 88 -2.59 -1.19 -13.75
C ASP A 88 -2.39 -1.10 -12.23
N THR A 89 -1.21 -0.65 -11.81
CA THR A 89 -0.83 -0.43 -10.41
C THR A 89 -1.83 0.43 -9.65
N ARG A 90 -2.49 1.39 -10.32
CA ARG A 90 -3.53 2.21 -9.70
C ARG A 90 -4.75 1.39 -9.30
N LYS A 91 -5.23 0.54 -10.21
CA LYS A 91 -6.42 -0.30 -9.95
C LYS A 91 -6.11 -1.31 -8.85
N ARG A 92 -4.90 -1.89 -8.90
CA ARG A 92 -4.37 -2.76 -7.86
C ARG A 92 -4.42 -2.07 -6.49
N ASN A 93 -3.94 -0.84 -6.39
CA ASN A 93 -3.85 -0.15 -5.12
C ASN A 93 -5.19 0.38 -4.58
N ILE A 94 -6.08 0.86 -5.46
CA ILE A 94 -7.48 1.19 -5.09
C ILE A 94 -8.20 -0.06 -4.59
N GLY A 95 -8.06 -1.18 -5.31
CA GLY A 95 -8.63 -2.46 -4.91
C GLY A 95 -8.08 -2.93 -3.56
N GLY A 96 -6.77 -2.82 -3.34
CA GLY A 96 -6.12 -3.18 -2.09
C GLY A 96 -6.65 -2.40 -0.88
N TYR A 97 -6.71 -1.05 -0.96
CA TYR A 97 -7.28 -0.25 0.13
C TYR A 97 -8.77 -0.49 0.35
N LEU A 98 -9.53 -0.76 -0.72
CA LEU A 98 -10.93 -1.14 -0.58
C LEU A 98 -11.08 -2.50 0.12
N LEU A 99 -10.21 -3.47 -0.18
CA LEU A 99 -10.19 -4.77 0.48
C LEU A 99 -9.80 -4.65 1.95
N PHE A 100 -8.83 -3.80 2.30
CA PHE A 100 -8.53 -3.50 3.70
C PHE A 100 -9.73 -2.90 4.42
N PHE A 101 -10.35 -1.87 3.84
CA PHE A 101 -11.56 -1.26 4.42
C PHE A 101 -12.68 -2.29 4.62
N ALA A 102 -12.99 -3.08 3.59
CA ALA A 102 -14.05 -4.09 3.65
C ALA A 102 -13.72 -5.21 4.65
N GLY A 103 -12.47 -5.66 4.71
CA GLY A 103 -12.02 -6.68 5.67
C GLY A 103 -12.10 -6.19 7.11
N THR A 104 -11.62 -4.98 7.40
CA THR A 104 -11.66 -4.41 8.75
C THR A 104 -13.10 -4.10 9.18
N LEU A 105 -13.96 -3.67 8.25
CA LEU A 105 -15.40 -3.54 8.51
C LEU A 105 -16.05 -4.90 8.81
N MET A 106 -15.68 -5.96 8.08
CA MET A 106 -16.18 -7.31 8.33
C MET A 106 -15.73 -7.83 9.70
N LEU A 107 -14.49 -7.55 10.12
CA LEU A 107 -14.03 -7.86 11.48
C LEU A 107 -14.84 -7.11 12.54
N LEU A 108 -15.13 -5.82 12.33
CA LEU A 108 -15.98 -5.05 13.25
C LEU A 108 -17.38 -5.63 13.36
N VAL A 109 -17.98 -6.03 12.23
CA VAL A 109 -19.28 -6.70 12.22
C VAL A 109 -19.23 -8.05 12.93
N LEU A 110 -18.18 -8.84 12.70
CA LEU A 110 -18.00 -10.13 13.39
C LEU A 110 -17.86 -9.94 14.90
N ASP A 111 -17.05 -8.98 15.34
CA ASP A 111 -16.82 -8.67 16.76
C ASP A 111 -18.12 -8.26 17.46
N VAL A 112 -18.91 -7.38 16.85
CA VAL A 112 -20.22 -6.96 17.37
C VAL A 112 -21.24 -8.10 17.32
N ALA A 113 -21.32 -8.84 16.21
CA ALA A 113 -22.32 -9.88 16.01
C ALA A 113 -22.11 -11.09 16.93
N THR A 114 -20.86 -11.39 17.29
CA THR A 114 -20.56 -12.48 18.21
C THR A 114 -20.67 -12.06 19.66
N SER A 115 -20.83 -10.77 19.98
CA SER A 115 -20.79 -10.26 21.36
C SER A 115 -19.52 -10.69 22.11
N GLY A 116 -18.44 -11.00 21.38
CA GLY A 116 -17.24 -11.61 21.95
C GLY A 116 -17.41 -13.07 22.41
N GLU A 117 -18.38 -13.80 21.88
CA GLU A 117 -18.52 -15.25 22.11
C GLU A 117 -17.69 -16.05 21.11
N GLY A 118 -17.06 -17.11 21.62
CA GLY A 118 -16.20 -17.97 20.85
C GLY A 118 -16.98 -19.03 20.10
N GLY A 119 -16.48 -19.43 18.93
CA GLY A 119 -17.02 -20.56 18.20
C GLY A 119 -16.26 -20.86 16.91
N ILE A 120 -16.50 -22.03 16.34
CA ILE A 120 -15.86 -22.43 15.07
C ILE A 120 -16.24 -21.47 13.94
N GLY A 121 -17.50 -21.02 13.89
CA GLY A 121 -17.97 -20.05 12.88
C GLY A 121 -17.21 -18.72 12.90
N PRO A 122 -17.16 -18.00 14.04
CA PRO A 122 -16.35 -16.80 14.19
C PRO A 122 -14.87 -16.99 13.84
N PHE A 123 -14.28 -18.11 14.28
CA PHE A 123 -12.88 -18.44 13.96
C PHE A 123 -12.65 -18.59 12.45
N VAL A 124 -13.54 -19.30 11.74
CA VAL A 124 -13.49 -19.43 10.28
C VAL A 124 -13.67 -18.07 9.61
N GLY A 125 -14.57 -17.22 10.10
CA GLY A 125 -14.77 -15.85 9.62
C GLY A 125 -13.51 -15.00 9.75
N ILE A 126 -12.85 -15.04 10.90
CA ILE A 126 -11.57 -14.32 11.14
C ILE A 126 -10.49 -14.83 10.18
N CYS A 127 -10.34 -16.16 10.01
CA CYS A 127 -9.40 -16.74 9.05
C CYS A 127 -9.68 -16.29 7.60
N ALA A 128 -10.95 -16.17 7.21
CA ALA A 128 -11.31 -15.66 5.89
C ALA A 128 -10.92 -14.19 5.72
N VAL A 129 -11.13 -13.35 6.74
CA VAL A 129 -10.69 -11.94 6.68
C VAL A 129 -9.16 -11.85 6.63
N VAL A 130 -8.44 -12.71 7.35
CA VAL A 130 -6.97 -12.77 7.27
C VAL A 130 -6.48 -13.05 5.85
N ALA A 131 -7.11 -13.99 5.15
CA ALA A 131 -6.77 -14.26 3.76
C ALA A 131 -7.00 -13.02 2.88
N VAL A 132 -8.11 -12.29 3.11
CA VAL A 132 -8.40 -11.03 2.43
C VAL A 132 -7.34 -9.97 2.76
N PHE A 133 -6.89 -9.85 4.01
CA PHE A 133 -5.80 -8.95 4.40
C PHE A 133 -4.49 -9.30 3.72
N GLY A 134 -4.13 -10.58 3.59
CA GLY A 134 -2.93 -10.99 2.86
C GLY A 134 -3.00 -10.57 1.37
N VAL A 135 -4.15 -10.77 0.73
CA VAL A 135 -4.38 -10.31 -0.65
C VAL A 135 -4.32 -8.78 -0.75
N ALA A 136 -4.97 -8.07 0.17
CA ALA A 136 -5.00 -6.61 0.21
C ALA A 136 -3.59 -6.02 0.41
N ASP A 137 -2.81 -6.60 1.31
CA ASP A 137 -1.43 -6.22 1.58
C ASP A 137 -0.54 -6.42 0.36
N ALA A 138 -0.69 -7.56 -0.31
CA ALA A 138 -0.01 -7.82 -1.57
C ALA A 138 -0.35 -6.75 -2.63
N HIS A 139 -1.60 -6.33 -2.71
CA HIS A 139 -2.01 -5.27 -3.62
C HIS A 139 -1.39 -3.92 -3.24
N VAL A 140 -1.51 -3.52 -1.98
CA VAL A 140 -1.10 -2.19 -1.51
C VAL A 140 0.41 -2.07 -1.39
N GLN A 141 1.09 -2.94 -0.64
CA GLN A 141 2.53 -2.79 -0.43
C GLN A 141 3.28 -2.89 -1.76
N GLY A 142 2.98 -3.89 -2.59
CA GLY A 142 3.72 -4.07 -3.83
C GLY A 142 3.33 -3.04 -4.89
N GLY A 143 2.08 -2.55 -4.87
CA GLY A 143 1.63 -1.48 -5.76
C GLY A 143 2.24 -0.13 -5.38
N MET A 144 2.17 0.25 -4.10
CA MET A 144 2.76 1.47 -3.57
C MET A 144 4.28 1.47 -3.72
N VAL A 145 4.98 0.41 -3.29
CA VAL A 145 6.45 0.33 -3.42
C VAL A 145 6.85 0.38 -4.90
N GLY A 146 6.11 -0.29 -5.79
CA GLY A 146 6.31 -0.16 -7.23
C GLY A 146 6.19 1.29 -7.72
N ASP A 147 5.07 1.97 -7.43
CA ASP A 147 4.83 3.36 -7.83
C ASP A 147 5.86 4.34 -7.23
N LEU A 148 6.26 4.13 -5.98
CA LEU A 148 7.21 5.00 -5.26
C LEU A 148 8.67 4.79 -5.71
N SER A 149 9.02 3.63 -6.25
CA SER A 149 10.38 3.33 -6.73
C SER A 149 10.81 4.23 -7.90
N PHE A 150 9.83 4.71 -8.68
CA PHE A 150 10.06 5.67 -9.77
C PHE A 150 10.17 7.13 -9.29
N MET A 151 9.95 7.39 -7.99
CA MET A 151 10.00 8.72 -7.37
C MET A 151 11.30 8.90 -6.56
N CYS A 152 11.39 9.99 -5.78
CA CYS A 152 12.52 10.20 -4.86
C CYS A 152 12.49 9.21 -3.69
N ALA A 153 13.66 8.81 -3.20
CA ALA A 153 13.81 7.93 -2.04
C ALA A 153 13.06 8.42 -0.78
N GLU A 154 12.88 9.73 -0.62
CA GLU A 154 12.12 10.32 0.50
C GLU A 154 10.67 9.83 0.55
N PHE A 155 10.01 9.59 -0.59
CA PHE A 155 8.63 9.10 -0.60
C PHE A 155 8.56 7.66 -0.10
N MET A 156 9.49 6.83 -0.55
CA MET A 156 9.64 5.45 -0.09
C MET A 156 9.94 5.42 1.42
N GLN A 157 10.85 6.27 1.88
CA GLN A 157 11.18 6.41 3.30
C GLN A 157 9.98 6.85 4.13
N CYS A 158 9.22 7.85 3.70
CA CYS A 158 8.01 8.28 4.39
C CYS A 158 6.95 7.18 4.44
N TYR A 159 6.77 6.43 3.35
CA TYR A 159 5.85 5.28 3.31
C TYR A 159 6.24 4.22 4.35
N PHE A 160 7.50 3.76 4.33
CA PHE A 160 7.98 2.77 5.31
C PHE A 160 8.04 3.31 6.75
N ALA A 161 8.26 4.62 6.93
CA ALA A 161 8.15 5.25 8.24
C ALA A 161 6.70 5.19 8.77
N GLY A 162 5.70 5.36 7.90
CA GLY A 162 4.29 5.15 8.24
C GLY A 162 4.01 3.69 8.62
N VAL A 163 4.49 2.75 7.80
CA VAL A 163 4.41 1.30 8.07
C VAL A 163 4.98 0.97 9.46
N GLY A 164 6.19 1.43 9.77
CA GLY A 164 6.83 1.22 11.07
C GLY A 164 6.07 1.88 12.23
N ALA A 165 5.56 3.10 12.02
CA ALA A 165 4.77 3.80 13.02
C ALA A 165 3.48 3.05 13.41
N SER A 166 2.86 2.33 12.48
CA SER A 166 1.68 1.51 12.76
C SER A 166 1.99 0.37 13.76
N GLY A 167 3.17 -0.26 13.66
CA GLY A 167 3.59 -1.32 14.58
C GLY A 167 3.95 -0.80 15.97
N ALA A 168 4.60 0.36 16.05
CA ALA A 168 4.85 1.04 17.32
C ALA A 168 3.54 1.41 18.01
N MET A 169 2.58 1.96 17.26
CA MET A 169 1.25 2.27 17.77
C MET A 169 0.55 1.01 18.28
N ALA A 170 0.55 -0.09 17.53
CA ALA A 170 -0.07 -1.34 17.95
C ALA A 170 0.52 -1.89 19.27
N SER A 171 1.83 -1.74 19.46
CA SER A 171 2.51 -2.12 20.70
C SER A 171 2.07 -1.26 21.89
N ILE A 172 1.89 0.05 21.70
CA ILE A 172 1.36 0.95 22.74
C ILE A 172 -0.09 0.57 23.07
N LEU A 173 -0.91 0.31 22.06
CA LEU A 173 -2.33 -0.01 22.24
C LEU A 173 -2.56 -1.35 22.94
N ARG A 174 -1.68 -2.35 22.75
CA ARG A 174 -1.69 -3.60 23.53
C ARG A 174 -1.65 -3.37 25.05
N LEU A 175 -1.10 -2.25 25.52
CA LEU A 175 -0.97 -1.95 26.94
C LEU A 175 -2.13 -1.15 27.53
N ILE A 176 -2.89 -0.41 26.70
CA ILE A 176 -3.76 0.67 27.20
C ILE A 176 -5.25 0.42 26.91
N THR A 177 -5.61 -0.14 25.76
CA THR A 177 -6.95 0.10 25.18
C THR A 177 -7.79 -1.15 25.02
N LYS A 178 -9.12 -1.01 25.16
CA LYS A 178 -10.11 -2.03 24.77
C LYS A 178 -10.09 -2.22 23.24
N ALA A 179 -10.09 -3.48 22.81
CA ALA A 179 -10.01 -3.91 21.41
C ALA A 179 -11.01 -3.21 20.47
N GLU A 180 -12.25 -2.99 20.93
CA GLU A 180 -13.36 -2.45 20.14
C GLU A 180 -13.09 -1.01 19.62
N LEU A 181 -12.51 -0.16 20.46
CA LEU A 181 -12.21 1.24 20.10
C LEU A 181 -11.12 1.29 19.02
N PHE A 182 -10.14 0.41 19.12
CA PHE A 182 -9.04 0.36 18.16
C PHE A 182 -9.51 -0.13 16.80
N LEU A 183 -10.40 -1.12 16.77
CA LEU A 183 -11.01 -1.62 15.55
C LEU A 183 -11.80 -0.54 14.82
N ALA A 184 -12.57 0.28 15.55
CA ALA A 184 -13.26 1.43 14.96
C ALA A 184 -12.31 2.49 14.37
N ILE A 185 -11.20 2.78 15.06
CA ILE A 185 -10.15 3.70 14.56
C ILE A 185 -9.50 3.13 13.30
N ALA A 186 -9.22 1.82 13.25
CA ALA A 186 -8.66 1.16 12.09
C ALA A 186 -9.59 1.29 10.87
N VAL A 187 -10.90 1.04 11.02
CA VAL A 187 -11.89 1.21 9.94
C VAL A 187 -11.89 2.65 9.40
N PHE A 188 -11.86 3.64 10.29
CA PHE A 188 -11.79 5.05 9.88
C PHE A 188 -10.50 5.37 9.13
N MET A 189 -9.36 4.87 9.60
CA MET A 189 -8.07 5.08 8.95
C MET A 189 -7.99 4.40 7.57
N GLU A 190 -8.54 3.20 7.41
CA GLU A 190 -8.59 2.53 6.10
C GLU A 190 -9.48 3.27 5.11
N LEU A 191 -10.64 3.76 5.57
CA LEU A 191 -11.49 4.61 4.74
C LEU A 191 -10.75 5.87 4.31
N LEU A 192 -10.02 6.51 5.22
CA LEU A 192 -9.19 7.67 4.91
C LEU A 192 -8.10 7.32 3.88
N CYS A 193 -7.43 6.18 4.00
CA CYS A 193 -6.42 5.73 3.05
C CYS A 193 -7.00 5.48 1.65
N PHE A 194 -8.16 4.82 1.58
CA PHE A 194 -8.90 4.63 0.34
C PHE A 194 -9.25 5.97 -0.32
N LEU A 195 -9.81 6.92 0.44
CA LEU A 195 -10.19 8.24 -0.08
C LEU A 195 -8.97 9.05 -0.53
N LEU A 196 -7.89 9.06 0.27
CA LEU A 196 -6.64 9.75 -0.08
C LEU A 196 -6.02 9.16 -1.35
N TYR A 197 -5.99 7.84 -1.48
CA TYR A 197 -5.44 7.21 -2.68
C TYR A 197 -6.33 7.42 -3.91
N ALA A 198 -7.65 7.30 -3.78
CA ALA A 198 -8.58 7.45 -4.89
C ALA A 198 -8.69 8.89 -5.41
N PHE A 199 -8.68 9.89 -4.52
CA PHE A 199 -8.96 11.28 -4.89
C PHE A 199 -7.75 12.21 -4.86
N TYR A 200 -6.79 12.00 -3.95
CA TYR A 200 -5.68 12.93 -3.75
C TYR A 200 -4.44 12.57 -4.58
N VAL A 201 -4.02 11.30 -4.55
CA VAL A 201 -2.87 10.81 -5.33
C VAL A 201 -2.96 11.11 -6.83
N PRO A 202 -4.13 10.99 -7.51
CA PRO A 202 -4.26 11.35 -8.92
C PRO A 202 -4.13 12.83 -9.23
N LYS A 203 -4.43 13.68 -8.24
CA LYS A 203 -4.42 15.14 -8.39
C LYS A 203 -3.04 15.74 -8.14
N LEU A 204 -2.14 14.99 -7.48
CA LEU A 204 -0.78 15.45 -7.18
C LEU A 204 0.06 15.65 -8.46
N PRO A 205 0.54 16.87 -8.75
CA PRO A 205 1.36 17.16 -9.93
C PRO A 205 2.65 16.36 -9.97
N ILE A 206 3.25 16.09 -8.79
CA ILE A 206 4.47 15.30 -8.66
C ILE A 206 4.26 13.85 -9.11
N VAL A 207 3.11 13.27 -8.79
CA VAL A 207 2.74 11.91 -9.22
C VAL A 207 2.55 11.86 -10.73
N LYS A 208 1.91 12.89 -11.32
CA LYS A 208 1.76 13.00 -12.78
C LYS A 208 3.11 13.12 -13.50
N TYR A 209 4.02 13.94 -12.96
CA TYR A 209 5.37 14.12 -13.50
C TYR A 209 6.15 12.81 -13.49
N TYR A 210 6.20 12.11 -12.35
CA TYR A 210 6.93 10.85 -12.24
C TYR A 210 6.31 9.73 -13.07
N ARG A 211 4.98 9.65 -13.17
CA ARG A 211 4.33 8.70 -14.10
C ARG A 211 4.65 8.97 -15.56
N SER A 212 4.65 10.23 -15.98
CA SER A 212 5.04 10.60 -17.34
C SER A 212 6.51 10.26 -17.63
N LYS A 213 7.39 10.48 -16.65
CA LYS A 213 8.81 10.11 -16.73
C LYS A 213 8.99 8.59 -16.86
N ALA A 214 8.35 7.81 -15.99
CA ALA A 214 8.41 6.35 -16.03
C ALA A 214 7.88 5.78 -17.36
N ALA A 215 6.77 6.31 -17.88
CA ALA A 215 6.24 5.90 -19.18
C ALA A 215 7.22 6.19 -20.34
N LYS A 216 7.92 7.33 -20.30
CA LYS A 216 8.94 7.68 -21.30
C LYS A 216 10.17 6.78 -21.22
N GLU A 217 10.63 6.46 -20.02
CA GLU A 217 11.79 5.58 -19.81
C GLU A 217 11.47 4.14 -20.23
N GLY A 218 10.29 3.62 -19.87
CA GLY A 218 9.82 2.30 -20.32
C GLY A 218 9.68 2.19 -21.83
N SER A 219 9.15 3.22 -22.50
CA SER A 219 9.04 3.25 -23.97
C SER A 219 10.41 3.16 -24.66
N LYS A 220 11.43 3.83 -24.11
CA LYS A 220 12.81 3.76 -24.63
C LYS A 220 13.38 2.35 -24.49
N THR A 221 13.19 1.70 -23.35
CA THR A 221 13.66 0.32 -23.13
C THR A 221 13.03 -0.65 -24.13
N VAL A 222 11.70 -0.59 -24.30
CA VAL A 222 10.99 -1.43 -25.28
C VAL A 222 11.51 -1.20 -26.70
N SER A 223 11.76 0.06 -27.08
CA SER A 223 12.32 0.37 -28.41
C SER A 223 13.76 -0.15 -28.59
N ALA A 224 14.57 -0.15 -27.52
CA ALA A 224 15.92 -0.69 -27.54
C ALA A 224 15.90 -2.23 -27.66
N ASP A 225 15.01 -2.90 -26.93
CA ASP A 225 14.84 -4.35 -26.97
C ASP A 225 14.30 -4.81 -28.33
N LEU A 226 13.31 -4.11 -28.90
CA LEU A 226 12.80 -4.38 -30.25
C LEU A 226 13.88 -4.20 -31.33
N LYS A 227 14.79 -3.25 -31.14
CA LYS A 227 15.94 -3.04 -32.03
C LYS A 227 16.98 -4.15 -31.85
N ALA A 228 17.30 -4.55 -30.62
CA ALA A 228 18.20 -5.65 -30.33
C ALA A 228 17.67 -7.00 -30.86
N ALA A 229 16.35 -7.19 -30.85
CA ALA A 229 15.66 -8.34 -31.42
C ALA A 229 15.49 -8.28 -32.96
N GLY A 230 15.93 -7.20 -33.62
CA GLY A 230 15.89 -7.05 -35.08
C GLY A 230 14.51 -6.77 -35.69
N ILE A 231 13.49 -6.51 -34.88
CA ILE A 231 12.08 -6.38 -35.32
C ILE A 231 11.82 -5.02 -36.00
N LEU A 232 12.50 -3.95 -35.55
CA LEU A 232 12.35 -2.59 -36.12
C LEU A 232 12.98 -2.42 -37.53
N THR A 233 13.94 -3.27 -37.90
CA THR A 233 14.61 -3.23 -39.21
C THR A 233 13.79 -3.83 -40.34
N ASN A 234 12.89 -4.76 -40.04
CA ASN A 234 12.09 -5.48 -41.04
C ASN A 234 10.84 -4.72 -41.53
N GLN A 235 10.54 -3.54 -40.99
CA GLN A 235 9.42 -2.70 -41.42
C GLN A 235 9.83 -1.59 -42.41
N LEU A 236 11.14 -1.41 -42.66
CA LEU A 236 11.68 -0.41 -43.60
C LEU A 236 12.18 -1.01 -44.92
N CYS A 237 11.99 -2.31 -45.13
CA CYS A 237 12.39 -3.01 -46.35
C CYS A 237 11.31 -3.99 -46.83
N GLY A 238 10.08 -3.47 -47.01
CA GLY A 238 8.96 -4.15 -47.65
C GLY A 238 8.28 -3.23 -48.64
#